data_AF-A0A1C6RDF1-F1
#
_entry.id   AF-A0A1C6RDF1-F1
#
_cell.length_a   1.000
_cell.length_b   1.000
_cell.length_c   1.000
_cell.angle_alpha   90.00
_cell.angle_beta   90.00
_cell.angle_gamma   90.00
#
_symmetry.space_group_name_H-M   'P 1'
#
loop_
_entity.id
_entity.type
_entity.pdbx_description
1 polymer ?
#
loop_
_entity_poly.entity_id
_entity_poly.type
_entity_poly.pdbx_seq_one_letter_code
_entity_poly.pdbx_strand_id
1 'polypeptide(L)'
;MTLYGEKLPPADDRPTVQVTAVSWPGDEPEPGAVPAGRPGGPFRSRRGRILLAGGITAAMLAAVVGAGTYAYAGDVPRGTTVLGAELGGLSRADAARELRAELERRAEALNAPVSVRVGEKTTEVKPADVGLAVDVEATVAAAAAAEAHPVSRLFGSRTVDPVVAVDVDRLNAALSNAVGSQGRKMTMPAITFTGTTPKPVYPKPSLTLDPPLSAEAVTKGWLGGQPITVPLTEKHPATTREEVDRLVDELARPAVAAPVTLTTDKGSVSIPPSAIARSLRFSADEAGKLTPRVDVKRLRSALGDKLAKIEVEPKDAGLTIVGGKPKVVPSRAGQQLDSAALGRDLLAVLPKADGRAVTGQLEAAQPELTEAKLAELGIKERVSTFTTRFPGGLSSPRSQNIVQAAKDVDGAIVKPGETFSLNGHTGERGYDQGYQDAPTIVNGKLVPGVGGGVSQFTTTLFNATYYAGLEDVEHKPHSFYFSRYPAVIESTIYWPDLDFKFRNNTPHGVLIDTSYTSSTITVSIWSTKIYGSVKTEYSPRRDITQPKTIYLKPGPDCIEAAGSVGFAQDAYRVITKDGRVIKREKFSWRYDAEPRFICGAEPS
;
A
#
# COMPACT_ATOMS: atom_id res chain seq x y z
N MET A 1 6.53 58.21 -7.20
CA MET A 1 7.44 59.22 -6.60
C MET A 1 7.88 58.71 -5.25
N THR A 2 9.16 58.76 -4.94
CA THR A 2 9.63 58.68 -3.56
C THR A 2 9.33 59.99 -2.84
N LEU A 3 8.74 59.91 -1.66
CA LEU A 3 8.86 60.90 -0.61
C LEU A 3 9.25 60.15 0.67
N TYR A 4 10.56 59.87 0.76
CA TYR A 4 11.34 59.49 1.95
C TYR A 4 10.92 58.27 2.79
N GLY A 5 11.78 57.23 2.83
CA GLY A 5 11.78 56.25 3.92
C GLY A 5 12.12 54.79 3.59
N GLU A 6 13.00 54.50 2.62
CA GLU A 6 13.33 53.12 2.26
C GLU A 6 14.19 52.38 3.29
N LYS A 7 13.77 51.16 3.65
CA LYS A 7 14.58 49.93 3.53
C LYS A 7 13.63 48.73 3.40
N LEU A 8 13.24 48.45 2.16
CA LEU A 8 12.27 47.45 1.71
C LEU A 8 12.69 46.96 0.29
N PRO A 9 12.17 45.84 -0.25
CA PRO A 9 11.86 44.58 0.42
C PRO A 9 12.30 43.38 -0.50
N PRO A 10 11.53 42.29 -0.85
CA PRO A 10 12.15 41.03 -1.29
C PRO A 10 11.86 40.63 -2.75
N ALA A 11 12.52 39.53 -3.15
CA ALA A 11 12.13 38.46 -4.08
C ALA A 11 11.22 38.75 -5.30
N ASP A 12 11.71 38.33 -6.48
CA ASP A 12 10.88 37.66 -7.50
C ASP A 12 11.64 36.46 -8.12
N ASP A 13 10.89 35.48 -8.61
CA ASP A 13 11.33 34.13 -8.96
C ASP A 13 11.60 33.98 -10.48
N ARG A 14 12.88 34.14 -10.87
CA ARG A 14 13.49 33.62 -12.13
C ARG A 14 12.97 34.26 -13.45
N PRO A 15 13.58 33.96 -14.62
CA PRO A 15 15.00 33.75 -14.93
C PRO A 15 15.50 34.79 -15.97
N THR A 16 16.56 35.55 -15.68
CA THR A 16 17.07 36.58 -16.61
C THR A 16 18.32 36.13 -17.36
N VAL A 17 18.25 36.13 -18.70
CA VAL A 17 19.23 35.51 -19.61
C VAL A 17 19.86 36.56 -20.55
N GLN A 18 21.20 36.64 -20.54
CA GLN A 18 22.09 37.33 -21.52
C GLN A 18 21.75 38.81 -21.80
N VAL A 19 22.52 39.58 -22.60
CA VAL A 19 22.46 39.71 -24.08
C VAL A 19 23.55 40.74 -24.46
N THR A 20 24.39 40.49 -25.46
CA THR A 20 24.32 41.10 -26.82
C THR A 20 25.63 41.91 -27.04
N ALA A 21 26.04 42.54 -28.16
CA ALA A 21 25.77 42.47 -29.61
C ALA A 21 27.13 42.22 -30.32
N VAL A 22 27.42 42.38 -31.62
CA VAL A 22 26.90 43.08 -32.83
C VAL A 22 27.42 42.27 -34.05
N SER A 23 26.88 42.28 -35.29
CA SER A 23 25.63 42.83 -35.85
C SER A 23 25.53 42.53 -37.36
N TRP A 24 24.33 42.14 -37.85
CA TRP A 24 23.64 42.56 -39.11
C TRP A 24 24.39 42.51 -40.49
N PRO A 25 23.71 42.63 -41.66
CA PRO A 25 22.26 42.86 -41.91
C PRO A 25 21.55 41.91 -42.92
N GLY A 26 20.21 41.85 -42.80
CA GLY A 26 19.18 41.68 -43.86
C GLY A 26 19.19 40.42 -44.76
N ASP A 27 18.14 40.13 -45.55
CA ASP A 27 16.72 40.51 -45.54
C ASP A 27 15.95 39.45 -46.40
N GLU A 28 14.61 39.39 -46.31
CA GLU A 28 13.72 38.56 -47.16
C GLU A 28 13.60 39.11 -48.62
N PRO A 29 12.88 38.48 -49.59
CA PRO A 29 12.26 37.14 -49.66
C PRO A 29 12.61 36.33 -50.95
N GLU A 30 12.02 35.13 -51.12
CA GLU A 30 11.90 34.37 -52.39
C GLU A 30 11.07 35.13 -53.47
N PRO A 31 11.06 34.79 -54.80
CA PRO A 31 11.26 33.43 -55.39
C PRO A 31 11.99 33.31 -56.78
N GLY A 32 12.16 32.07 -57.27
CA GLY A 32 11.84 31.71 -58.68
C GLY A 32 12.86 31.95 -59.84
N ALA A 33 13.75 30.97 -60.07
CA ALA A 33 14.22 30.43 -61.37
C ALA A 33 14.48 31.30 -62.66
N VAL A 34 15.78 31.33 -63.09
CA VAL A 34 16.29 31.16 -64.50
C VAL A 34 16.05 32.33 -65.53
N PRO A 35 16.90 32.62 -66.56
CA PRO A 35 18.24 32.11 -67.00
C PRO A 35 19.38 33.16 -67.27
N ALA A 36 20.60 32.63 -67.47
CA ALA A 36 21.68 33.00 -68.44
C ALA A 36 22.13 34.47 -68.73
N GLY A 37 23.46 34.70 -68.74
CA GLY A 37 24.09 35.85 -69.43
C GLY A 37 25.61 36.04 -69.22
N ARG A 38 26.42 35.89 -70.28
CA ARG A 38 27.84 36.31 -70.40
C ARG A 38 27.92 37.81 -70.80
N PRO A 39 29.12 38.44 -70.99
CA PRO A 39 30.38 38.42 -70.22
C PRO A 39 31.03 39.84 -70.07
N GLY A 40 32.18 39.91 -69.38
CA GLY A 40 33.33 40.69 -69.91
C GLY A 40 33.81 41.95 -69.16
N GLY A 41 35.10 42.27 -69.35
CA GLY A 41 35.62 43.64 -69.21
C GLY A 41 36.71 43.85 -68.15
N PRO A 42 37.89 44.44 -68.49
CA PRO A 42 39.04 44.58 -67.58
C PRO A 42 39.36 46.04 -67.20
N PHE A 43 40.29 46.27 -66.27
CA PHE A 43 41.42 47.25 -66.31
C PHE A 43 42.33 46.99 -65.07
N ARG A 44 43.58 46.52 -65.20
CA ARG A 44 44.86 47.29 -65.35
C ARG A 44 44.99 48.46 -64.33
N SER A 45 46.13 48.67 -63.65
CA SER A 45 47.50 48.55 -64.17
C SER A 45 48.65 48.50 -63.12
N ARG A 46 49.82 47.94 -63.54
CA ARG A 46 51.23 48.41 -63.35
C ARG A 46 51.72 48.87 -61.95
N ARG A 47 52.92 48.53 -61.42
CA ARG A 47 54.21 47.89 -61.81
C ARG A 47 54.67 47.01 -60.59
N GLY A 48 55.76 46.23 -60.52
CA GLY A 48 56.93 45.91 -61.34
C GLY A 48 57.81 44.89 -60.56
N ARG A 49 58.69 44.12 -61.22
CA ARG A 49 59.40 42.92 -60.67
C ARG A 49 60.63 43.25 -59.78
N ILE A 50 61.30 42.17 -59.30
CA ILE A 50 62.71 42.02 -58.79
C ILE A 50 62.79 42.02 -57.25
N LEU A 51 63.38 41.06 -56.49
CA LEU A 51 63.96 39.70 -56.62
C LEU A 51 63.69 38.99 -55.25
N LEU A 52 63.34 37.72 -55.06
CA LEU A 52 63.98 36.44 -55.43
C LEU A 52 65.44 36.24 -54.94
N ALA A 53 65.61 36.06 -53.63
CA ALA A 53 66.83 35.46 -53.03
C ALA A 53 66.67 34.88 -51.59
N GLY A 54 65.68 35.31 -50.79
CA GLY A 54 65.56 34.93 -49.37
C GLY A 54 64.43 33.94 -48.98
N GLY A 55 63.59 33.52 -49.92
CA GLY A 55 62.31 32.87 -49.61
C GLY A 55 62.36 31.39 -49.21
N ILE A 56 63.40 30.63 -49.62
CA ILE A 56 63.40 29.17 -49.49
C ILE A 56 63.75 28.72 -48.06
N THR A 57 64.64 29.42 -47.37
CA THR A 57 65.00 29.12 -45.97
C THR A 57 63.87 29.48 -45.00
N ALA A 58 63.21 30.62 -45.21
CA ALA A 58 62.07 31.05 -44.39
C ALA A 58 60.83 30.17 -44.63
N ALA A 59 60.57 29.75 -45.88
CA ALA A 59 59.48 28.82 -46.18
C ALA A 59 59.75 27.41 -45.65
N MET A 60 60.99 26.92 -45.67
CA MET A 60 61.32 25.64 -45.01
C MET A 60 61.24 25.73 -43.49
N LEU A 61 61.70 26.81 -42.84
CA LEU A 61 61.47 26.96 -41.40
C LEU A 61 59.99 27.12 -41.07
N ALA A 62 59.20 27.88 -41.85
CA ALA A 62 57.77 28.01 -41.63
C ALA A 62 56.97 26.74 -41.96
N ALA A 63 57.47 25.89 -42.87
CA ALA A 63 56.87 24.58 -43.15
C ALA A 63 57.30 23.51 -42.12
N VAL A 64 58.53 23.55 -41.61
CA VAL A 64 59.00 22.66 -40.53
C VAL A 64 58.36 23.07 -39.19
N VAL A 65 58.18 24.35 -38.91
CA VAL A 65 57.44 24.85 -37.75
C VAL A 65 55.93 24.70 -37.95
N GLY A 66 55.39 24.90 -39.15
CA GLY A 66 53.95 24.80 -39.44
C GLY A 66 53.44 23.36 -39.51
N ALA A 67 54.14 22.46 -40.20
CA ALA A 67 53.88 21.03 -40.09
C ALA A 67 54.24 20.52 -38.68
N GLY A 68 55.29 21.09 -38.07
CA GLY A 68 55.70 20.83 -36.69
C GLY A 68 54.75 21.38 -35.60
N THR A 69 53.72 22.14 -35.95
CA THR A 69 52.61 22.49 -35.05
C THR A 69 51.35 21.72 -35.39
N TYR A 70 51.04 21.48 -36.68
CA TYR A 70 49.86 20.71 -37.08
C TYR A 70 49.97 19.20 -36.77
N ALA A 71 51.17 18.61 -36.89
CA ALA A 71 51.42 17.20 -36.58
C ALA A 71 51.69 16.92 -35.08
N TYR A 72 51.56 17.93 -34.21
CA TYR A 72 52.17 17.92 -32.87
C TYR A 72 51.32 18.55 -31.77
N ALA A 73 50.08 18.96 -32.11
CA ALA A 73 49.06 19.44 -31.20
C ALA A 73 48.21 18.28 -30.67
N GLY A 74 48.78 17.45 -29.78
CA GLY A 74 47.98 16.55 -28.97
C GLY A 74 47.05 17.33 -28.04
N ASP A 75 45.79 16.90 -27.92
CA ASP A 75 44.79 17.53 -27.06
C ASP A 75 45.20 17.49 -25.58
N VAL A 76 45.89 16.42 -25.18
CA VAL A 76 46.48 16.30 -23.85
C VAL A 76 47.86 16.95 -23.90
N PRO A 77 48.12 18.06 -23.17
CA PRO A 77 49.37 18.78 -23.27
C PRO A 77 50.57 17.96 -22.74
N ARG A 78 51.78 18.21 -23.26
CA ARG A 78 52.94 17.32 -23.08
C ARG A 78 53.42 17.17 -21.64
N GLY A 79 54.16 16.08 -21.38
CA GLY A 79 54.68 15.74 -20.06
C GLY A 79 53.62 15.33 -19.04
N THR A 80 52.37 15.10 -19.48
CA THR A 80 51.28 14.61 -18.63
C THR A 80 51.39 13.11 -18.42
N THR A 81 51.52 12.70 -17.16
CA THR A 81 51.42 11.31 -16.74
C THR A 81 50.19 11.08 -15.86
N VAL A 82 49.56 9.93 -16.02
CA VAL A 82 48.43 9.46 -15.19
C VAL A 82 48.75 8.04 -14.76
N LEU A 83 48.83 7.78 -13.45
CA LEU A 83 49.28 6.50 -12.88
C LEU A 83 50.65 6.00 -13.36
N GLY A 84 51.41 6.79 -14.12
CA GLY A 84 52.67 6.39 -14.76
C GLY A 84 52.57 6.11 -16.26
N ALA A 85 51.37 6.09 -16.86
CA ALA A 85 51.21 6.16 -18.31
C ALA A 85 51.50 7.57 -18.81
N GLU A 86 52.30 7.71 -19.86
CA GLU A 86 52.58 8.99 -20.50
C GLU A 86 51.48 9.32 -21.53
N LEU A 87 50.60 10.25 -21.19
CA LEU A 87 49.47 10.68 -22.03
C LEU A 87 49.75 11.98 -22.78
N GLY A 88 50.82 12.70 -22.41
CA GLY A 88 51.14 14.02 -22.95
C GLY A 88 51.57 13.99 -24.43
N GLY A 89 50.91 14.81 -25.25
CA GLY A 89 51.16 14.90 -26.69
C GLY A 89 50.29 13.99 -27.55
N LEU A 90 49.43 13.17 -26.93
CA LEU A 90 48.44 12.33 -27.60
C LEU A 90 47.13 13.10 -27.86
N SER A 91 46.35 12.67 -28.86
CA SER A 91 44.94 13.08 -28.98
C SER A 91 44.11 12.50 -27.83
N ARG A 92 42.92 13.03 -27.54
CA ARG A 92 42.05 12.46 -26.49
C ARG A 92 41.78 10.98 -26.71
N ALA A 93 41.52 10.59 -27.96
CA ALA A 93 41.24 9.21 -28.32
C ALA A 93 42.46 8.28 -28.17
N ASP A 94 43.68 8.79 -28.39
CA ASP A 94 44.91 8.01 -28.22
C ASP A 94 45.31 7.91 -26.75
N ALA A 95 45.21 9.01 -25.98
CA ALA A 95 45.41 9.02 -24.54
C ALA A 95 44.43 8.08 -23.82
N ALA A 96 43.17 8.03 -24.26
CA ALA A 96 42.17 7.13 -23.71
C ALA A 96 42.42 5.65 -24.07
N ARG A 97 43.19 5.34 -25.13
CA ARG A 97 43.64 3.96 -25.42
C ARG A 97 44.87 3.59 -24.60
N GLU A 98 45.85 4.48 -24.47
CA GLU A 98 47.04 4.20 -23.66
C GLU A 98 46.68 4.05 -22.17
N LEU A 99 45.79 4.90 -21.64
CA LEU A 99 45.31 4.77 -20.27
C LEU A 99 44.55 3.45 -20.04
N ARG A 100 43.75 2.97 -21.01
CA ARG A 100 43.12 1.64 -20.94
C ARG A 100 44.17 0.53 -20.91
N ALA A 101 45.18 0.58 -21.78
CA ALA A 101 46.26 -0.40 -21.82
C ALA A 101 47.06 -0.44 -20.50
N GLU A 102 47.32 0.71 -19.86
CA GLU A 102 47.96 0.74 -18.54
C GLU A 102 47.07 0.19 -17.42
N LEU A 103 45.76 0.47 -17.45
CA LEU A 103 44.81 -0.10 -16.49
C LEU A 103 44.69 -1.62 -16.65
N GLU A 104 44.73 -2.14 -17.89
CA GLU A 104 44.79 -3.58 -18.18
C GLU A 104 46.09 -4.21 -17.65
N ARG A 105 47.26 -3.57 -17.86
CA ARG A 105 48.55 -4.00 -17.27
C ARG A 105 48.52 -4.05 -15.74
N ARG A 106 47.65 -3.27 -15.09
CA ARG A 106 47.48 -3.20 -13.63
C ARG A 106 46.22 -3.89 -13.11
N ALA A 107 45.47 -4.61 -13.96
CA ALA A 107 44.16 -5.13 -13.62
C ALA A 107 44.17 -6.05 -12.37
N GLU A 108 45.22 -6.83 -12.16
CA GLU A 108 45.36 -7.69 -10.97
C GLU A 108 45.50 -6.86 -9.68
N ALA A 109 46.36 -5.83 -9.68
CA ALA A 109 46.55 -4.94 -8.54
C ALA A 109 45.31 -4.05 -8.28
N LEU A 110 44.63 -3.60 -9.33
CA LEU A 110 43.44 -2.76 -9.23
C LEU A 110 42.18 -3.53 -8.78
N ASN A 111 42.09 -4.83 -9.06
CA ASN A 111 40.96 -5.67 -8.62
C ASN A 111 41.21 -6.38 -7.27
N ALA A 112 42.37 -6.20 -6.65
CA ALA A 112 42.68 -6.78 -5.34
C ALA A 112 41.68 -6.30 -4.26
N PRO A 113 41.29 -7.14 -3.28
CA PRO A 113 40.41 -6.72 -2.19
C PRO A 113 41.01 -5.57 -1.38
N VAL A 114 40.22 -4.50 -1.20
CA VAL A 114 40.63 -3.29 -0.48
C VAL A 114 40.15 -3.38 0.96
N SER A 115 41.06 -3.19 1.92
CA SER A 115 40.71 -3.10 3.34
C SER A 115 40.06 -1.74 3.66
N VAL A 116 38.77 -1.76 4.01
CA VAL A 116 38.00 -0.58 4.40
C VAL A 116 37.62 -0.69 5.88
N ARG A 117 38.08 0.27 6.69
CA ARG A 117 37.71 0.43 8.09
C ARG A 117 36.44 1.27 8.20
N VAL A 118 35.35 0.65 8.65
CA VAL A 118 34.08 1.31 8.97
C VAL A 118 33.98 1.41 10.48
N GLY A 119 34.16 2.61 11.02
CA GLY A 119 34.20 2.83 12.48
C GLY A 119 35.34 2.05 13.16
N GLU A 120 34.99 1.04 13.95
CA GLU A 120 35.95 0.18 14.65
C GLU A 120 36.33 -1.10 13.90
N LYS A 121 35.48 -1.55 12.96
CA LYS A 121 35.66 -2.81 12.22
C LYS A 121 36.30 -2.58 10.86
N THR A 122 37.11 -3.54 10.42
CA THR A 122 37.62 -3.61 9.04
C THR A 122 36.82 -4.64 8.25
N THR A 123 36.50 -4.33 7.00
CA THR A 123 35.94 -5.26 6.02
C THR A 123 36.78 -5.20 4.75
N GLU A 124 36.84 -6.30 4.01
CA GLU A 124 37.37 -6.29 2.65
C GLU A 124 36.24 -5.96 1.67
N VAL A 125 36.55 -5.11 0.68
CA VAL A 125 35.65 -4.76 -0.42
C VAL A 125 36.38 -5.04 -1.73
N LYS A 126 35.80 -5.85 -2.62
CA LYS A 126 36.33 -6.06 -3.96
C LYS A 126 35.91 -4.90 -4.86
N PRO A 127 36.83 -4.21 -5.55
CA PRO A 127 36.50 -3.08 -6.42
C PRO A 127 35.41 -3.39 -7.46
N ALA A 128 35.46 -4.58 -8.08
CA ALA A 128 34.46 -5.02 -9.06
C ALA A 128 33.02 -5.13 -8.49
N ASP A 129 32.85 -5.56 -7.23
CA ASP A 129 31.53 -5.76 -6.61
C ASP A 129 30.82 -4.42 -6.36
N VAL A 130 31.59 -3.35 -6.13
CA VAL A 130 31.11 -1.98 -5.87
C VAL A 130 31.28 -1.02 -7.06
N GLY A 131 31.66 -1.54 -8.23
CA GLY A 131 31.83 -0.72 -9.44
C GLY A 131 32.94 0.33 -9.34
N LEU A 132 33.95 0.11 -8.49
CA LEU A 132 35.07 1.03 -8.28
C LEU A 132 36.06 0.91 -9.44
N ALA A 133 36.19 1.96 -10.24
CA ALA A 133 37.01 1.98 -11.46
C ALA A 133 37.55 3.38 -11.77
N VAL A 134 38.62 3.46 -12.55
CA VAL A 134 39.08 4.73 -13.14
C VAL A 134 38.17 5.09 -14.32
N ASP A 135 37.53 6.26 -14.27
CA ASP A 135 36.82 6.83 -15.40
C ASP A 135 37.86 7.39 -16.38
N VAL A 136 38.16 6.58 -17.41
CA VAL A 136 39.15 6.90 -18.45
C VAL A 136 38.83 8.21 -19.17
N GLU A 137 37.55 8.46 -19.50
CA GLU A 137 37.16 9.62 -20.30
C GLU A 137 37.17 10.90 -19.46
N ALA A 138 36.67 10.85 -18.23
CA ALA A 138 36.77 11.97 -17.29
C ALA A 138 38.24 12.26 -16.91
N THR A 139 39.07 11.23 -16.77
CA THR A 139 40.51 11.37 -16.49
C THR A 139 41.25 12.03 -17.66
N VAL A 140 41.00 11.61 -18.90
CA VAL A 140 41.59 12.23 -20.09
C VAL A 140 41.07 13.66 -20.29
N ALA A 141 39.79 13.93 -19.98
CA ALA A 141 39.25 15.28 -20.00
C ALA A 141 39.92 16.19 -18.95
N ALA A 142 40.12 15.72 -17.71
CA ALA A 142 40.86 16.45 -16.68
C ALA A 142 42.32 16.69 -17.07
N ALA A 143 43.00 15.68 -17.62
CA ALA A 143 44.36 15.78 -18.13
C ALA A 143 44.49 16.79 -19.29
N ALA A 144 43.48 16.90 -20.16
CA ALA A 144 43.43 17.90 -21.23
C ALA A 144 43.07 19.31 -20.75
N ALA A 145 42.28 19.43 -19.67
CA ALA A 145 41.79 20.69 -19.12
C ALA A 145 42.76 21.37 -18.13
N ALA A 146 43.71 20.63 -17.55
CA ALA A 146 44.68 21.14 -16.59
C ALA A 146 45.43 22.37 -17.13
N GLU A 147 45.22 23.54 -16.48
CA GLU A 147 45.69 24.83 -16.97
C GLU A 147 47.19 24.84 -17.23
N ALA A 148 47.58 25.30 -18.43
CA ALA A 148 48.96 25.41 -18.82
C ALA A 148 49.19 26.71 -19.60
N HIS A 149 49.95 27.62 -18.98
CA HIS A 149 50.53 28.78 -19.66
C HIS A 149 51.29 28.36 -20.94
N PRO A 150 51.36 29.21 -21.98
CA PRO A 150 51.87 28.81 -23.30
C PRO A 150 53.28 28.19 -23.27
N VAL A 151 54.14 28.62 -22.34
CA VAL A 151 55.54 28.19 -22.22
C VAL A 151 55.68 26.86 -21.44
N SER A 152 54.84 26.61 -20.43
CA SER A 152 54.91 25.36 -19.63
C SER A 152 54.34 24.14 -20.37
N ARG A 153 53.59 24.34 -21.47
CA ARG A 153 53.12 23.26 -22.37
C ARG A 153 54.24 22.48 -23.08
N LEU A 154 55.47 23.01 -23.09
CA LEU A 154 56.59 22.46 -23.87
C LEU A 154 57.67 21.74 -23.03
N PHE A 155 57.83 22.08 -21.74
CA PHE A 155 58.99 21.66 -20.94
C PHE A 155 58.68 21.24 -19.48
N GLY A 156 57.41 21.08 -19.09
CA GLY A 156 57.03 20.64 -17.75
C GLY A 156 56.57 19.19 -17.71
N SER A 157 57.08 18.41 -16.75
CA SER A 157 56.44 17.17 -16.31
C SER A 157 55.30 17.48 -15.34
N ARG A 158 54.18 16.78 -15.46
CA ARG A 158 53.04 16.87 -14.53
C ARG A 158 52.44 15.49 -14.32
N THR A 159 51.99 15.23 -13.10
CA THR A 159 51.16 14.07 -12.79
C THR A 159 49.73 14.57 -12.58
N VAL A 160 48.77 13.91 -13.20
CA VAL A 160 47.33 14.18 -13.02
C VAL A 160 46.72 12.97 -12.32
N ASP A 161 46.04 13.22 -11.21
CA ASP A 161 45.34 12.16 -10.48
C ASP A 161 44.16 11.64 -11.31
N PRO A 162 43.98 10.32 -11.43
CA PRO A 162 42.87 9.75 -12.18
C PRO A 162 41.53 10.03 -11.49
N VAL A 163 40.50 10.26 -12.28
CA VAL A 163 39.11 10.36 -11.81
C VAL A 163 38.61 8.95 -11.52
N VAL A 164 38.22 8.69 -10.28
CA VAL A 164 37.69 7.39 -9.83
C VAL A 164 36.18 7.48 -9.66
N ALA A 165 35.46 6.56 -10.30
CA ALA A 165 34.02 6.36 -10.15
C ALA A 165 33.73 5.15 -9.25
N VAL A 166 32.57 5.16 -8.59
CA VAL A 166 32.08 4.05 -7.75
C VAL A 166 30.55 4.00 -7.78
N ASP A 167 29.96 2.81 -7.72
CA ASP A 167 28.52 2.63 -7.57
C ASP A 167 28.15 2.82 -6.09
N VAL A 168 27.52 3.96 -5.78
CA VAL A 168 27.22 4.40 -4.41
C VAL A 168 26.29 3.43 -3.69
N ASP A 169 25.30 2.86 -4.40
CA ASP A 169 24.34 1.94 -3.82
C ASP A 169 24.97 0.58 -3.52
N ARG A 170 25.79 0.04 -4.43
CA ARG A 170 26.56 -1.19 -4.18
C ARG A 170 27.60 -1.01 -3.08
N LEU A 171 28.29 0.14 -3.06
CA LEU A 171 29.25 0.45 -2.00
C LEU A 171 28.56 0.50 -0.63
N ASN A 172 27.44 1.21 -0.52
CA ASN A 172 26.66 1.28 0.71
C ASN A 172 26.13 -0.10 1.13
N ALA A 173 25.67 -0.93 0.17
CA ALA A 173 25.26 -2.31 0.43
C ALA A 173 26.42 -3.18 0.95
N ALA A 174 27.59 -3.13 0.32
CA ALA A 174 28.78 -3.88 0.73
C ALA A 174 29.27 -3.47 2.14
N LEU A 175 29.31 -2.17 2.42
CA LEU A 175 29.75 -1.63 3.72
C LEU A 175 28.70 -1.81 4.84
N SER A 176 27.41 -1.98 4.51
CA SER A 176 26.32 -2.09 5.50
C SER A 176 26.52 -3.22 6.52
N ASN A 177 27.10 -4.36 6.11
CA ASN A 177 27.42 -5.47 7.01
C ASN A 177 28.49 -5.09 8.05
N ALA A 178 29.45 -4.25 7.69
CA ALA A 178 30.48 -3.77 8.60
C ALA A 178 29.90 -2.82 9.66
N VAL A 179 28.85 -2.05 9.34
CA VAL A 179 28.10 -1.22 10.29
C VAL A 179 27.48 -2.08 11.40
N GLY A 180 26.78 -3.16 11.03
CA GLY A 180 26.24 -4.18 11.94
C GLY A 180 25.81 -3.67 13.33
N SER A 181 26.55 -4.09 14.36
CA SER A 181 26.30 -3.78 15.78
C SER A 181 26.82 -2.42 16.28
N GLN A 182 27.65 -1.72 15.51
CA GLN A 182 28.19 -0.39 15.88
C GLN A 182 27.33 0.75 15.33
N GLY A 183 26.52 0.49 14.30
CA GLY A 183 25.47 1.42 13.87
C GLY A 183 24.29 1.47 14.84
N ARG A 184 23.57 2.59 14.82
CA ARG A 184 22.36 2.83 15.62
C ARG A 184 21.25 3.34 14.71
N LYS A 185 20.06 2.74 14.77
CA LYS A 185 18.88 3.26 14.05
C LYS A 185 18.34 4.49 14.78
N MET A 186 17.82 5.46 14.01
CA MET A 186 17.19 6.65 14.55
C MET A 186 15.96 6.26 15.36
N THR A 187 15.82 6.80 16.58
CA THR A 187 14.54 6.72 17.30
C THR A 187 13.74 7.95 16.91
N MET A 188 12.65 7.75 16.17
CA MET A 188 11.78 8.84 15.73
C MET A 188 11.02 9.43 16.93
N PRO A 189 10.92 10.76 17.05
CA PRO A 189 10.12 11.39 18.10
C PRO A 189 8.64 11.05 17.89
N ALA A 190 7.92 10.77 18.98
CA ALA A 190 6.48 10.54 18.94
C ALA A 190 5.83 10.93 20.27
N ILE A 191 4.53 11.19 20.25
CA ILE A 191 3.71 11.28 21.45
C ILE A 191 2.52 10.33 21.27
N THR A 192 2.37 9.42 22.23
CA THR A 192 1.31 8.41 22.26
C THR A 192 0.41 8.63 23.48
N PHE A 193 -0.75 7.98 23.54
CA PHE A 193 -1.65 8.07 24.69
C PHE A 193 -1.89 6.70 25.31
N THR A 194 -1.76 6.61 26.64
CA THR A 194 -2.24 5.47 27.44
C THR A 194 -3.47 5.94 28.21
N GLY A 195 -4.66 5.54 27.75
CA GLY A 195 -5.91 6.17 28.19
C GLY A 195 -5.95 7.64 27.74
N THR A 196 -5.99 8.57 28.69
CA THR A 196 -5.85 10.02 28.46
C THR A 196 -4.47 10.56 28.86
N THR A 197 -3.51 9.71 29.25
CA THR A 197 -2.17 10.17 29.65
C THR A 197 -1.22 10.20 28.45
N PRO A 198 -0.67 11.36 28.04
CA PRO A 198 0.34 11.42 27.00
C PRO A 198 1.65 10.77 27.47
N LYS A 199 2.32 10.08 26.54
CA LYS A 199 3.60 9.39 26.72
C LYS A 199 4.55 9.80 25.59
N PRO A 200 5.58 10.63 25.87
CA PRO A 200 6.59 10.99 24.90
C PRO A 200 7.52 9.82 24.60
N VAL A 201 7.92 9.70 23.34
CA VAL A 201 9.03 8.88 22.86
C VAL A 201 10.10 9.86 22.41
N TYR A 202 11.20 9.91 23.15
CA TYR A 202 12.24 10.90 22.90
C TYR A 202 13.10 10.54 21.68
N PRO A 203 13.45 11.53 20.86
CA PRO A 203 14.32 11.34 19.70
C PRO A 203 15.70 10.84 20.14
N LYS A 204 16.28 9.94 19.35
CA LYS A 204 17.69 9.54 19.48
C LYS A 204 18.35 9.52 18.11
N PRO A 205 19.57 10.07 17.97
CA PRO A 205 20.27 10.10 16.70
C PRO A 205 20.57 8.70 16.16
N SER A 206 20.59 8.57 14.84
CA SER A 206 21.20 7.41 14.19
C SER A 206 22.72 7.57 14.12
N LEU A 207 23.41 6.44 14.02
CA LEU A 207 24.83 6.37 13.66
C LEU A 207 24.92 5.38 12.50
N THR A 208 25.25 5.86 11.30
CA THR A 208 25.13 5.11 10.05
C THR A 208 26.18 5.56 9.03
N LEU A 209 26.35 4.81 7.95
CA LEU A 209 27.06 5.31 6.76
C LEU A 209 26.29 6.48 6.15
N ASP A 210 27.04 7.45 5.66
CA ASP A 210 26.56 8.46 4.72
C ASP A 210 27.07 8.09 3.32
N PRO A 211 26.20 7.71 2.36
CA PRO A 211 26.68 7.14 1.08
C PRO A 211 27.58 8.10 0.27
N PRO A 212 27.27 9.41 0.13
CA PRO A 212 28.18 10.38 -0.49
C PRO A 212 29.56 10.45 0.17
N LEU A 213 29.64 10.61 1.50
CA LEU A 213 30.93 10.68 2.21
C LEU A 213 31.69 9.36 2.17
N SER A 214 30.97 8.22 2.16
CA SER A 214 31.57 6.89 2.01
C SER A 214 32.18 6.71 0.62
N ALA A 215 31.49 7.16 -0.42
CA ALA A 215 32.01 7.15 -1.79
C ALA A 215 33.25 8.05 -1.92
N GLU A 216 33.23 9.27 -1.39
CA GLU A 216 34.38 10.19 -1.43
C GLU A 216 35.60 9.61 -0.70
N ALA A 217 35.41 9.03 0.49
CA ALA A 217 36.50 8.39 1.23
C ALA A 217 37.12 7.21 0.46
N VAL A 218 36.28 6.41 -0.21
CA VAL A 218 36.72 5.23 -0.96
C VAL A 218 37.41 5.61 -2.28
N THR A 219 36.88 6.57 -3.04
CA THR A 219 37.49 7.02 -4.30
C THR A 219 38.84 7.70 -4.08
N LYS A 220 38.99 8.52 -3.03
CA LYS A 220 40.27 9.12 -2.63
C LYS A 220 41.26 8.10 -2.06
N GLY A 221 40.78 7.11 -1.31
CA GLY A 221 41.62 6.14 -0.62
C GLY A 221 42.18 5.02 -1.50
N TRP A 222 41.43 4.60 -2.53
CA TRP A 222 41.71 3.39 -3.31
C TRP A 222 43.13 3.30 -3.89
N LEU A 223 43.61 4.39 -4.48
CA LEU A 223 44.90 4.43 -5.18
C LEU A 223 46.07 4.83 -4.26
N GLY A 224 45.80 5.17 -3.00
CA GLY A 224 46.81 5.60 -2.03
C GLY A 224 47.56 4.48 -1.32
N GLY A 225 47.16 3.22 -1.50
CA GLY A 225 47.82 2.04 -0.91
C GLY A 225 47.74 1.95 0.62
N GLN A 226 46.89 2.75 1.26
CA GLN A 226 46.65 2.76 2.71
C GLN A 226 45.25 2.24 3.05
N PRO A 227 45.01 1.71 4.26
CA PRO A 227 43.66 1.30 4.68
C PRO A 227 42.66 2.46 4.64
N ILE A 228 41.58 2.29 3.89
CA ILE A 228 40.56 3.34 3.71
C ILE A 228 39.73 3.44 4.98
N THR A 229 39.60 4.63 5.57
CA THR A 229 38.72 4.84 6.73
C THR A 229 37.45 5.56 6.32
N VAL A 230 36.31 4.89 6.50
CA VAL A 230 34.97 5.44 6.27
C VAL A 230 34.35 5.76 7.65
N PRO A 231 34.10 7.03 7.97
CA PRO A 231 33.48 7.41 9.23
C PRO A 231 31.99 7.02 9.25
N LEU A 232 31.48 6.69 10.44
CA LEU A 232 30.04 6.66 10.68
C LEU A 232 29.56 8.08 10.98
N THR A 233 28.50 8.52 10.32
CA THR A 233 27.90 9.84 10.50
C THR A 233 26.74 9.75 11.49
N GLU A 234 26.74 10.64 12.48
CA GLU A 234 25.61 10.80 13.40
C GLU A 234 24.56 11.74 12.76
N LYS A 235 23.31 11.28 12.65
CA LYS A 235 22.19 12.09 12.12
C LYS A 235 21.10 12.22 13.18
N HIS A 236 20.71 13.47 13.47
CA HIS A 236 19.71 13.79 14.48
C HIS A 236 18.32 13.95 13.84
N PRO A 237 17.23 13.50 14.51
CA PRO A 237 15.88 13.92 14.16
C PRO A 237 15.74 15.44 14.21
N ALA A 238 14.96 16.01 13.29
CA ALA A 238 14.69 17.44 13.23
C ALA A 238 13.99 17.96 14.49
N THR A 239 13.08 17.17 15.09
CA THR A 239 12.46 17.52 16.37
C THR A 239 13.31 17.04 17.54
N THR A 240 13.60 17.96 18.48
CA THR A 240 14.43 17.70 19.66
C THR A 240 13.63 17.15 20.85
N ARG A 241 14.32 16.79 21.93
CA ARG A 241 13.68 16.37 23.19
C ARG A 241 12.83 17.50 23.78
N GLU A 242 13.32 18.72 23.72
CA GLU A 242 12.71 19.93 24.27
C GLU A 242 11.45 20.32 23.48
N GLU A 243 11.44 20.09 22.16
CA GLU A 243 10.24 20.22 21.33
C GLU A 243 9.20 19.14 21.62
N VAL A 244 9.61 17.89 21.91
CA VAL A 244 8.67 16.85 22.35
C VAL A 244 8.07 17.19 23.72
N ASP A 245 8.87 17.62 24.69
CA ASP A 245 8.38 18.08 26.01
C ASP A 245 7.40 19.25 25.84
N ARG A 246 7.74 20.24 25.01
CA ARG A 246 6.85 21.37 24.67
C ARG A 246 5.53 20.91 24.06
N LEU A 247 5.55 20.02 23.07
CA LEU A 247 4.33 19.47 22.46
C LEU A 247 3.49 18.64 23.44
N VAL A 248 4.11 18.01 24.44
CA VAL A 248 3.38 17.34 25.53
C VAL A 248 2.64 18.35 26.40
N ASP A 249 3.30 19.43 26.83
CA ASP A 249 2.73 20.35 27.81
C ASP A 249 1.86 21.46 27.20
N GLU A 250 2.15 21.95 25.99
CA GLU A 250 1.35 22.98 25.30
C GLU A 250 0.16 22.41 24.52
N LEU A 251 0.23 21.15 24.06
CA LEU A 251 -0.81 20.54 23.23
C LEU A 251 -1.33 19.20 23.79
N ALA A 252 -0.49 18.19 23.99
CA ALA A 252 -0.98 16.82 24.24
C ALA A 252 -1.72 16.68 25.58
N ARG A 253 -1.24 17.34 26.64
CA ARG A 253 -1.86 17.35 27.97
C ARG A 253 -3.09 18.27 28.02
N PRO A 254 -3.07 19.53 27.54
CA PRO A 254 -4.29 20.35 27.43
C PRO A 254 -5.38 19.72 26.56
N ALA A 255 -5.02 19.07 25.45
CA ALA A 255 -5.97 18.43 24.54
C ALA A 255 -6.94 17.46 25.24
N VAL A 256 -6.48 16.79 26.29
CA VAL A 256 -7.22 15.73 27.00
C VAL A 256 -7.64 16.14 28.42
N ALA A 257 -7.46 17.40 28.80
CA ALA A 257 -7.89 17.92 30.11
C ALA A 257 -9.42 18.12 30.21
N ALA A 258 -10.07 18.50 29.11
CA ALA A 258 -11.49 18.84 29.06
C ALA A 258 -12.14 18.37 27.75
N PRO A 259 -13.47 18.16 27.70
CA PRO A 259 -14.18 17.90 26.46
C PRO A 259 -14.13 19.11 25.50
N VAL A 260 -14.49 18.87 24.24
CA VAL A 260 -14.74 19.92 23.24
C VAL A 260 -16.22 19.85 22.82
N THR A 261 -16.90 20.99 22.77
CA THR A 261 -18.27 21.05 22.24
C THR A 261 -18.23 21.23 20.73
N LEU A 262 -18.79 20.28 20.00
CA LEU A 262 -19.00 20.37 18.56
C LEU A 262 -20.45 20.76 18.29
N THR A 263 -20.68 21.85 17.58
CA THR A 263 -22.01 22.38 17.24
C THR A 263 -22.20 22.41 15.74
N THR A 264 -23.40 22.06 15.27
CA THR A 264 -23.86 22.18 13.88
C THR A 264 -25.20 22.93 13.85
N ASP A 265 -25.74 23.18 12.68
CA ASP A 265 -27.12 23.65 12.47
C ASP A 265 -28.18 22.69 13.05
N LYS A 266 -27.87 21.40 13.17
CA LYS A 266 -28.80 20.37 13.68
C LYS A 266 -28.76 20.14 15.19
N GLY A 267 -27.70 20.56 15.88
CA GLY A 267 -27.53 20.31 17.30
C GLY A 267 -26.07 20.30 17.74
N SER A 268 -25.79 19.74 18.92
CA SER A 268 -24.45 19.68 19.49
C SER A 268 -24.09 18.33 20.11
N VAL A 269 -22.80 18.01 20.09
CA VAL A 269 -22.19 16.79 20.64
C VAL A 269 -20.96 17.18 21.45
N SER A 270 -20.85 16.62 22.67
CA SER A 270 -19.63 16.74 23.47
C SER A 270 -18.64 15.65 23.08
N ILE A 271 -17.45 16.06 22.62
CA ILE A 271 -16.31 15.19 22.32
C ILE A 271 -15.53 14.97 23.63
N PRO A 272 -15.53 13.75 24.21
CA PRO A 272 -14.85 13.50 25.48
C PRO A 272 -13.33 13.38 25.29
N PRO A 273 -12.53 13.64 26.35
CA PRO A 273 -11.08 13.43 26.34
C PRO A 273 -10.61 12.07 25.82
N SER A 274 -11.36 11.00 26.10
CA SER A 274 -11.05 9.64 25.63
C SER A 274 -11.27 9.44 24.12
N ALA A 275 -12.06 10.28 23.47
CA ALA A 275 -12.15 10.32 22.01
C ALA A 275 -10.98 11.14 21.42
N ILE A 276 -10.64 12.28 22.05
CA ILE A 276 -9.52 13.13 21.66
C ILE A 276 -8.18 12.37 21.74
N ALA A 277 -7.91 11.67 22.83
CA ALA A 277 -6.71 10.82 22.96
C ALA A 277 -6.65 9.71 21.89
N ARG A 278 -7.82 9.17 21.50
CA ARG A 278 -7.93 8.17 20.43
C ARG A 278 -7.77 8.74 19.02
N SER A 279 -8.00 10.03 18.78
CA SER A 279 -7.87 10.67 17.47
C SER A 279 -6.61 11.53 17.28
N LEU A 280 -6.09 12.20 18.32
CA LEU A 280 -4.92 13.06 18.21
C LEU A 280 -3.67 12.20 17.95
N ARG A 281 -2.93 12.53 16.89
CA ARG A 281 -1.73 11.80 16.46
C ARG A 281 -0.59 12.77 16.24
N PHE A 282 0.60 12.33 16.63
CA PHE A 282 1.85 13.02 16.39
C PHE A 282 2.65 12.13 15.44
N SER A 283 2.83 12.56 14.20
CA SER A 283 3.50 11.81 13.13
C SER A 283 4.81 12.51 12.77
N ALA A 284 5.92 11.79 12.85
CA ALA A 284 7.21 12.27 12.37
C ALA A 284 7.36 11.97 10.87
N ASP A 285 7.90 12.92 10.11
CA ASP A 285 8.35 12.69 8.72
C ASP A 285 9.72 11.98 8.69
N GLU A 286 10.28 11.75 7.50
CA GLU A 286 11.58 11.08 7.32
C GLU A 286 12.76 11.85 7.97
N ALA A 287 12.66 13.17 8.08
CA ALA A 287 13.64 13.99 8.78
C ALA A 287 13.45 13.96 10.31
N GLY A 288 12.37 13.36 10.81
CA GLY A 288 12.07 13.32 12.24
C GLY A 288 11.37 14.58 12.76
N LYS A 289 10.74 15.38 11.90
CA LYS A 289 9.94 16.55 12.31
C LYS A 289 8.56 16.09 12.76
N LEU A 290 8.22 16.33 14.02
CA LEU A 290 6.98 15.86 14.61
C LEU A 290 5.81 16.81 14.31
N THR A 291 4.76 16.31 13.66
CA THR A 291 3.56 17.09 13.31
C THR A 291 2.31 16.55 14.01
N PRO A 292 1.55 17.39 14.72
CA PRO A 292 0.27 16.99 15.30
C PRO A 292 -0.86 17.05 14.27
N ARG A 293 -1.77 16.07 14.31
CA ARG A 293 -2.96 15.98 13.46
C ARG A 293 -4.10 15.25 14.15
N VAL A 294 -5.34 15.59 13.83
CA VAL A 294 -6.53 14.86 14.30
C VAL A 294 -6.94 13.81 13.27
N ASP A 295 -6.90 12.53 13.66
CA ASP A 295 -7.40 11.41 12.88
C ASP A 295 -8.93 11.35 12.99
N VAL A 296 -9.62 12.02 12.06
CA VAL A 296 -11.09 12.15 12.11
C VAL A 296 -11.79 10.80 11.95
N LYS A 297 -11.22 9.83 11.21
CA LYS A 297 -11.79 8.46 11.13
C LYS A 297 -11.82 7.80 12.51
N ARG A 298 -10.73 7.91 13.28
CA ARG A 298 -10.69 7.44 14.68
C ARG A 298 -11.57 8.26 15.62
N LEU A 299 -11.70 9.57 15.39
CA LEU A 299 -12.62 10.42 16.16
C LEU A 299 -14.07 9.95 16.00
N ARG A 300 -14.53 9.75 14.75
CA ARG A 300 -15.88 9.26 14.44
C ARG A 300 -16.16 7.91 15.10
N SER A 301 -15.24 6.96 14.95
CA SER A 301 -15.30 5.65 15.63
C SER A 301 -15.33 5.74 17.16
N ALA A 302 -14.67 6.73 17.76
CA ALA A 302 -14.68 6.95 19.21
C ALA A 302 -15.92 7.69 19.73
N LEU A 303 -16.68 8.36 18.86
CA LEU A 303 -17.95 9.03 19.16
C LEU A 303 -19.16 8.11 18.95
N GLY A 304 -19.12 7.25 17.93
CA GLY A 304 -20.21 6.34 17.57
C GLY A 304 -21.54 7.07 17.36
N ASP A 305 -22.62 6.45 17.84
CA ASP A 305 -24.01 6.89 17.72
C ASP A 305 -24.28 8.32 18.19
N LYS A 306 -23.37 8.93 18.98
CA LYS A 306 -23.46 10.34 19.35
C LYS A 306 -23.50 11.27 18.13
N LEU A 307 -22.86 10.89 17.01
CA LEU A 307 -22.88 11.66 15.77
C LEU A 307 -24.27 11.69 15.10
N ALA A 308 -25.14 10.70 15.33
CA ALA A 308 -26.50 10.68 14.77
C ALA A 308 -27.41 11.83 15.28
N LYS A 309 -26.94 12.61 16.27
CA LYS A 309 -27.58 13.86 16.71
C LYS A 309 -27.30 15.08 15.83
N ILE A 310 -26.25 15.02 15.01
CA ILE A 310 -25.76 16.15 14.20
C ILE A 310 -25.49 15.75 12.73
N GLU A 311 -25.40 14.46 12.43
CA GLU A 311 -25.22 13.91 11.09
C GLU A 311 -26.42 13.06 10.67
N VAL A 312 -26.54 12.83 9.36
CA VAL A 312 -27.45 11.85 8.76
C VAL A 312 -26.60 10.93 7.91
N GLU A 313 -26.61 9.64 8.19
CA GLU A 313 -25.85 8.68 7.37
C GLU A 313 -26.47 8.55 5.98
N PRO A 314 -25.65 8.44 4.92
CA PRO A 314 -26.16 8.11 3.60
C PRO A 314 -26.74 6.70 3.61
N LYS A 315 -27.83 6.49 2.86
CA LYS A 315 -28.44 5.17 2.69
C LYS A 315 -28.17 4.65 1.28
N ASP A 316 -27.52 3.50 1.20
CA ASP A 316 -27.23 2.81 -0.06
C ASP A 316 -28.50 2.43 -0.83
N ALA A 317 -28.36 2.37 -2.17
CA ALA A 317 -29.34 1.78 -3.06
C ALA A 317 -29.40 0.26 -2.82
N GLY A 318 -30.61 -0.28 -2.76
CA GLY A 318 -30.85 -1.72 -2.57
C GLY A 318 -31.56 -2.36 -3.76
N LEU A 319 -31.73 -3.67 -3.69
CA LEU A 319 -32.62 -4.41 -4.59
C LEU A 319 -33.66 -5.17 -3.76
N THR A 320 -34.89 -5.21 -4.27
CA THR A 320 -35.97 -6.04 -3.76
C THR A 320 -36.66 -6.77 -4.92
N ILE A 321 -37.23 -7.94 -4.69
CA ILE A 321 -37.87 -8.72 -5.74
C ILE A 321 -39.36 -8.37 -5.83
N VAL A 322 -39.78 -7.80 -6.95
CA VAL A 322 -41.19 -7.46 -7.23
C VAL A 322 -41.61 -8.15 -8.52
N GLY A 323 -42.68 -8.96 -8.47
CA GLY A 323 -43.18 -9.69 -9.64
C GLY A 323 -42.16 -10.67 -10.25
N GLY A 324 -41.25 -11.20 -9.43
CA GLY A 324 -40.19 -12.11 -9.88
C GLY A 324 -39.06 -11.42 -10.65
N LYS A 325 -38.84 -10.12 -10.44
CA LYS A 325 -37.70 -9.36 -11.01
C LYS A 325 -37.05 -8.46 -9.95
N PRO A 326 -35.72 -8.24 -9.99
CA PRO A 326 -35.07 -7.23 -9.17
C PRO A 326 -35.59 -5.82 -9.51
N LYS A 327 -35.94 -5.07 -8.47
CA LYS A 327 -36.34 -3.66 -8.53
C LYS A 327 -35.44 -2.84 -7.61
N VAL A 328 -34.92 -1.74 -8.13
CA VAL A 328 -34.06 -0.81 -7.37
C VAL A 328 -34.88 -0.11 -6.28
N VAL A 329 -34.33 -0.13 -5.07
CA VAL A 329 -34.70 0.75 -3.96
C VAL A 329 -33.73 1.95 -4.02
N PRO A 330 -34.21 3.18 -4.27
CA PRO A 330 -33.32 4.33 -4.42
C PRO A 330 -32.46 4.61 -3.19
N SER A 331 -31.25 5.10 -3.46
CA SER A 331 -30.33 5.58 -2.45
C SER A 331 -30.79 6.93 -1.86
N ARG A 332 -30.18 7.35 -0.75
CA ARG A 332 -30.39 8.68 -0.17
C ARG A 332 -29.05 9.26 0.27
N ALA A 333 -28.75 10.47 -0.19
CA ALA A 333 -27.61 11.21 0.31
C ALA A 333 -27.77 11.52 1.81
N GLY A 334 -26.67 11.39 2.55
CA GLY A 334 -26.55 11.78 3.94
C GLY A 334 -25.99 13.19 4.07
N GLN A 335 -25.76 13.61 5.31
CA GLN A 335 -25.04 14.83 5.65
C GLN A 335 -24.06 14.54 6.78
N GLN A 336 -22.76 14.70 6.51
CA GLN A 336 -21.67 14.41 7.44
C GLN A 336 -20.74 15.61 7.56
N LEU A 337 -19.99 15.69 8.66
CA LEU A 337 -19.03 16.74 8.93
C LEU A 337 -17.87 16.71 7.92
N ASP A 338 -17.50 17.87 7.38
CA ASP A 338 -16.24 18.04 6.64
C ASP A 338 -15.07 17.60 7.54
N SER A 339 -14.41 16.52 7.13
CA SER A 339 -13.30 15.92 7.88
C SER A 339 -12.02 16.75 7.82
N ALA A 340 -11.82 17.56 6.78
CA ALA A 340 -10.67 18.45 6.66
C ALA A 340 -10.82 19.67 7.57
N ALA A 341 -11.96 20.38 7.50
CA ALA A 341 -12.25 21.49 8.42
C ALA A 341 -12.28 21.02 9.89
N LEU A 342 -13.02 19.95 10.21
CA LEU A 342 -13.12 19.43 11.57
C LEU A 342 -11.76 19.08 12.17
N GLY A 343 -10.88 18.44 11.39
CA GLY A 343 -9.54 18.07 11.85
C GLY A 343 -8.65 19.28 12.19
N ARG A 344 -8.70 20.33 11.35
CA ARG A 344 -7.99 21.60 11.54
C ARG A 344 -8.55 22.38 12.72
N ASP A 345 -9.85 22.54 12.78
CA ASP A 345 -10.53 23.43 13.73
C ASP A 345 -10.52 22.84 15.15
N LEU A 346 -10.58 21.51 15.28
CA LEU A 346 -10.30 20.84 16.55
C LEU A 346 -8.86 21.10 17.00
N LEU A 347 -7.86 20.90 16.14
CA LEU A 347 -6.45 21.08 16.51
C LEU A 347 -6.16 22.51 17.02
N ALA A 348 -6.86 23.52 16.50
CA ALA A 348 -6.76 24.91 16.94
C ALA A 348 -7.39 25.21 18.32
N VAL A 349 -8.33 24.38 18.81
CA VAL A 349 -8.96 24.57 20.13
C VAL A 349 -8.42 23.63 21.22
N LEU A 350 -7.77 22.52 20.85
CA LEU A 350 -7.23 21.54 21.80
C LEU A 350 -6.22 22.12 22.84
N PRO A 351 -5.33 23.07 22.50
CA PRO A 351 -4.45 23.73 23.48
C PRO A 351 -5.16 24.58 24.53
N LYS A 352 -6.41 25.00 24.28
CA LYS A 352 -7.09 26.00 25.12
C LYS A 352 -7.60 25.36 26.41
N ALA A 353 -7.47 26.09 27.52
CA ALA A 353 -8.11 25.74 28.79
C ALA A 353 -9.64 25.88 28.66
N ASP A 354 -10.09 27.06 28.23
CA ASP A 354 -11.50 27.45 28.16
C ASP A 354 -11.96 27.69 26.71
N GLY A 355 -13.28 27.89 26.51
CA GLY A 355 -13.82 28.26 25.20
C GLY A 355 -13.65 27.16 24.12
N ARG A 356 -13.57 25.90 24.55
CA ARG A 356 -13.32 24.72 23.70
C ARG A 356 -14.56 24.33 22.90
N ALA A 357 -14.90 25.13 21.89
CA ALA A 357 -16.01 24.90 20.97
C ALA A 357 -15.57 24.95 19.51
N VAL A 358 -16.15 24.10 18.67
CA VAL A 358 -15.98 24.09 17.20
C VAL A 358 -17.34 24.07 16.53
N THR A 359 -17.51 24.89 15.50
CA THR A 359 -18.68 24.81 14.61
C THR A 359 -18.34 23.87 13.45
N GLY A 360 -19.02 22.75 13.36
CA GLY A 360 -18.87 21.79 12.28
C GLY A 360 -19.73 22.15 11.08
N GLN A 361 -19.12 22.19 9.89
CA GLN A 361 -19.84 22.29 8.63
C GLN A 361 -20.30 20.91 8.17
N LEU A 362 -21.57 20.77 7.81
CA LEU A 362 -22.12 19.56 7.19
C LEU A 362 -22.02 19.64 5.66
N GLU A 363 -21.55 18.57 5.05
CA GLU A 363 -21.48 18.37 3.60
C GLU A 363 -22.34 17.17 3.18
N ALA A 364 -22.73 17.13 1.92
CA ALA A 364 -23.52 16.02 1.37
C ALA A 364 -22.67 14.76 1.26
N ALA A 365 -22.97 13.76 2.08
CA ALA A 365 -22.35 12.43 2.01
C ALA A 365 -23.07 11.60 0.94
N GLN A 366 -22.35 11.13 -0.07
CA GLN A 366 -22.91 10.21 -1.06
C GLN A 366 -22.91 8.77 -0.51
N PRO A 367 -23.93 7.95 -0.85
CA PRO A 367 -23.94 6.53 -0.51
C PRO A 367 -22.80 5.77 -1.20
N GLU A 368 -22.33 4.69 -0.57
CA GLU A 368 -21.29 3.84 -1.15
C GLU A 368 -21.82 3.13 -2.40
N LEU A 369 -23.05 2.63 -2.34
CA LEU A 369 -23.76 1.99 -3.43
C LEU A 369 -24.86 2.92 -3.96
N THR A 370 -24.58 3.59 -5.09
CA THR A 370 -25.59 4.35 -5.84
C THR A 370 -26.30 3.45 -6.84
N GLU A 371 -27.42 3.92 -7.41
CA GLU A 371 -28.20 3.24 -8.43
C GLU A 371 -27.36 2.87 -9.68
N ALA A 372 -26.39 3.73 -10.04
CA ALA A 372 -25.46 3.47 -11.14
C ALA A 372 -24.51 2.30 -10.82
N LYS A 373 -23.83 2.34 -9.67
CA LYS A 373 -22.96 1.25 -9.20
C LYS A 373 -23.75 -0.06 -9.00
N LEU A 374 -24.99 0.04 -8.55
CA LEU A 374 -25.89 -1.10 -8.39
C LEU A 374 -26.25 -1.75 -9.72
N ALA A 375 -26.43 -0.96 -10.78
CA ALA A 375 -26.64 -1.48 -12.14
C ALA A 375 -25.39 -2.18 -12.69
N GLU A 376 -24.19 -1.65 -12.41
CA GLU A 376 -22.90 -2.26 -12.80
C GLU A 376 -22.70 -3.66 -12.19
N LEU A 377 -23.27 -3.94 -11.01
CA LEU A 377 -23.22 -5.28 -10.40
C LEU A 377 -23.90 -6.36 -11.25
N GLY A 378 -24.81 -6.01 -12.18
CA GLY A 378 -25.37 -6.98 -13.12
C GLY A 378 -26.21 -8.08 -12.48
N ILE A 379 -26.95 -7.78 -11.40
CA ILE A 379 -27.91 -8.70 -10.77
C ILE A 379 -29.19 -8.75 -11.61
N LYS A 380 -29.47 -9.88 -12.29
CA LYS A 380 -30.51 -10.00 -13.32
C LYS A 380 -31.53 -11.11 -13.08
N GLU A 381 -31.07 -12.27 -12.61
CA GLU A 381 -31.85 -13.51 -12.57
C GLU A 381 -31.55 -14.34 -11.31
N ARG A 382 -32.48 -15.21 -10.93
CA ARG A 382 -32.29 -16.13 -9.81
C ARG A 382 -31.43 -17.31 -10.24
N VAL A 383 -30.18 -17.36 -9.77
CA VAL A 383 -29.21 -18.41 -10.10
C VAL A 383 -29.32 -19.64 -9.20
N SER A 384 -29.90 -19.50 -8.00
CA SER A 384 -30.12 -20.60 -7.05
C SER A 384 -31.30 -20.32 -6.11
N THR A 385 -31.87 -21.37 -5.53
CA THR A 385 -32.83 -21.28 -4.44
C THR A 385 -32.81 -22.55 -3.60
N PHE A 386 -33.03 -22.43 -2.29
CA PHE A 386 -33.14 -23.56 -1.38
C PHE A 386 -34.17 -23.30 -0.28
N THR A 387 -34.91 -24.33 0.12
CA THR A 387 -36.02 -24.24 1.07
C THR A 387 -35.89 -25.29 2.16
N THR A 388 -36.06 -24.90 3.42
CA THR A 388 -36.26 -25.83 4.54
C THR A 388 -37.62 -25.63 5.19
N ARG A 389 -38.13 -26.67 5.88
CA ARG A 389 -39.46 -26.67 6.52
C ARG A 389 -39.35 -26.38 8.01
N PHE A 390 -40.29 -25.64 8.58
CA PHE A 390 -40.39 -25.39 10.02
C PHE A 390 -40.98 -26.61 10.74
N PRO A 391 -40.22 -27.35 11.58
CA PRO A 391 -40.79 -28.37 12.44
C PRO A 391 -41.69 -27.67 13.48
N GLY A 392 -42.97 -28.03 13.53
CA GLY A 392 -43.97 -27.40 14.41
C GLY A 392 -44.58 -26.09 13.90
N GLY A 393 -44.21 -25.61 12.70
CA GLY A 393 -44.81 -24.42 12.08
C GLY A 393 -44.37 -23.07 12.67
N LEU A 394 -44.84 -21.99 12.01
CA LEU A 394 -44.39 -20.61 12.22
C LEU A 394 -44.70 -20.02 13.62
N SER A 395 -45.67 -20.54 14.36
CA SER A 395 -46.06 -20.01 15.69
C SER A 395 -45.04 -20.29 16.80
N SER A 396 -44.07 -21.18 16.58
CA SER A 396 -43.04 -21.49 17.57
C SER A 396 -41.97 -20.38 17.69
N PRO A 397 -41.46 -20.07 18.90
CA PRO A 397 -40.34 -19.14 19.10
C PRO A 397 -39.12 -19.48 18.21
N ARG A 398 -38.83 -20.78 18.06
CA ARG A 398 -37.79 -21.29 17.16
C ARG A 398 -37.97 -20.84 15.71
N SER A 399 -39.21 -20.81 15.20
CA SER A 399 -39.51 -20.37 13.84
C SER A 399 -39.51 -18.86 13.71
N GLN A 400 -39.90 -18.13 14.76
CA GLN A 400 -39.73 -16.67 14.81
C GLN A 400 -38.25 -16.26 14.77
N ASN A 401 -37.36 -16.96 15.50
CA ASN A 401 -35.90 -16.77 15.43
C ASN A 401 -35.34 -16.97 14.01
N ILE A 402 -35.82 -18.00 13.29
CA ILE A 402 -35.42 -18.25 11.90
C ILE A 402 -35.92 -17.14 10.97
N VAL A 403 -37.12 -16.64 11.19
CA VAL A 403 -37.70 -15.52 10.43
C VAL A 403 -37.01 -14.19 10.75
N GLN A 404 -36.54 -13.97 11.98
CA GLN A 404 -35.75 -12.80 12.33
C GLN A 404 -34.42 -12.80 11.57
N ALA A 405 -33.64 -13.89 11.68
CA ALA A 405 -32.39 -14.04 10.93
C ALA A 405 -32.57 -13.92 9.41
N ALA A 406 -33.73 -14.34 8.87
CA ALA A 406 -34.07 -14.14 7.47
C ALA A 406 -34.27 -12.65 7.13
N LYS A 407 -35.07 -11.91 7.92
CA LYS A 407 -35.29 -10.46 7.73
C LYS A 407 -33.99 -9.66 7.85
N ASP A 408 -33.11 -10.04 8.77
CA ASP A 408 -31.83 -9.37 8.99
C ASP A 408 -30.92 -9.48 7.75
N VAL A 409 -31.04 -10.57 6.98
CA VAL A 409 -30.24 -10.88 5.78
C VAL A 409 -30.95 -10.53 4.46
N ASP A 410 -32.25 -10.24 4.50
CA ASP A 410 -33.05 -9.94 3.32
C ASP A 410 -32.56 -8.68 2.60
N GLY A 411 -32.38 -8.77 1.28
CA GLY A 411 -31.88 -7.65 0.47
C GLY A 411 -30.37 -7.42 0.56
N ALA A 412 -29.61 -8.25 1.29
CA ALA A 412 -28.16 -8.13 1.38
C ALA A 412 -27.49 -8.32 0.01
N ILE A 413 -26.54 -7.43 -0.31
CA ILE A 413 -25.80 -7.44 -1.58
C ILE A 413 -24.32 -7.72 -1.29
N VAL A 414 -23.77 -8.72 -1.98
CA VAL A 414 -22.36 -9.14 -1.90
C VAL A 414 -21.67 -8.81 -3.22
N LYS A 415 -20.70 -7.91 -3.21
CA LYS A 415 -19.98 -7.40 -4.39
C LYS A 415 -19.01 -8.46 -4.96
N PRO A 416 -18.61 -8.39 -6.24
CA PRO A 416 -17.57 -9.25 -6.79
C PRO A 416 -16.30 -9.27 -5.94
N GLY A 417 -15.83 -10.47 -5.58
CA GLY A 417 -14.65 -10.72 -4.76
C GLY A 417 -14.87 -10.62 -3.24
N GLU A 418 -16.01 -10.09 -2.78
CA GLU A 418 -16.35 -9.88 -1.36
C GLU A 418 -16.70 -11.18 -0.63
N THR A 419 -16.34 -11.26 0.65
CA THR A 419 -16.73 -12.37 1.55
C THR A 419 -17.84 -11.90 2.48
N PHE A 420 -19.01 -12.51 2.36
CA PHE A 420 -20.11 -12.34 3.30
C PHE A 420 -19.85 -13.19 4.56
N SER A 421 -20.24 -12.66 5.72
CA SER A 421 -20.12 -13.29 7.03
C SER A 421 -21.48 -13.17 7.73
N LEU A 422 -22.12 -14.29 8.07
CA LEU A 422 -23.47 -14.25 8.64
C LEU A 422 -23.47 -13.65 10.04
N ASN A 423 -22.47 -13.99 10.87
CA ASN A 423 -22.22 -13.32 12.15
C ASN A 423 -21.87 -11.85 11.94
N GLY A 424 -20.96 -11.51 11.02
CA GLY A 424 -20.57 -10.12 10.73
C GLY A 424 -21.72 -9.24 10.24
N HIS A 425 -22.72 -9.83 9.58
CA HIS A 425 -23.92 -9.14 9.08
C HIS A 425 -25.03 -9.02 10.13
N THR A 426 -25.32 -10.09 10.90
CA THR A 426 -26.45 -10.07 11.86
C THR A 426 -26.06 -9.69 13.28
N GLY A 427 -24.77 -9.77 13.64
CA GLY A 427 -24.29 -9.56 15.00
C GLY A 427 -24.76 -10.63 16.01
N GLU A 428 -24.85 -10.21 17.27
CA GLU A 428 -25.31 -11.02 18.40
C GLU A 428 -26.83 -11.26 18.35
N ARG A 429 -27.27 -12.50 18.63
CA ARG A 429 -28.70 -12.85 18.73
C ARG A 429 -29.17 -12.78 20.18
N GLY A 430 -29.45 -11.56 20.65
CA GLY A 430 -30.06 -11.30 21.96
C GLY A 430 -31.56 -10.95 21.87
N TYR A 431 -32.17 -10.74 23.04
CA TYR A 431 -33.57 -10.32 23.14
C TYR A 431 -33.82 -8.94 22.52
N ASP A 432 -32.86 -8.02 22.65
CA ASP A 432 -32.93 -6.66 22.09
C ASP A 432 -32.98 -6.67 20.56
N GLN A 433 -32.42 -7.71 19.92
CA GLN A 433 -32.47 -7.96 18.48
C GLN A 433 -33.72 -8.75 18.06
N GLY A 434 -34.67 -8.97 18.98
CA GLY A 434 -35.96 -9.64 18.72
C GLY A 434 -35.92 -11.16 18.77
N TYR A 435 -34.82 -11.78 19.18
CA TYR A 435 -34.71 -13.22 19.35
C TYR A 435 -35.37 -13.69 20.65
N GLN A 436 -35.90 -14.91 20.63
CA GLN A 436 -36.66 -15.53 21.71
C GLN A 436 -35.98 -16.79 22.20
N ASP A 437 -36.33 -17.24 23.41
CA ASP A 437 -35.91 -18.54 23.92
C ASP A 437 -36.48 -19.69 23.07
N ALA A 438 -35.58 -20.57 22.66
CA ALA A 438 -35.92 -21.81 21.97
C ALA A 438 -34.86 -22.87 22.30
N PRO A 439 -35.15 -24.17 22.07
CA PRO A 439 -34.15 -25.21 22.27
C PRO A 439 -32.90 -24.99 21.37
N THR A 440 -31.76 -24.80 22.04
CA THR A 440 -30.41 -24.78 21.49
C THR A 440 -29.72 -26.10 21.82
N ILE A 441 -28.60 -26.42 21.14
CA ILE A 441 -27.82 -27.63 21.42
C ILE A 441 -26.50 -27.21 22.06
N VAL A 442 -26.27 -27.63 23.30
CA VAL A 442 -25.02 -27.39 24.04
C VAL A 442 -24.46 -28.75 24.48
N ASN A 443 -23.21 -29.04 24.12
CA ASN A 443 -22.52 -30.31 24.41
C ASN A 443 -23.34 -31.57 24.05
N GLY A 444 -24.12 -31.51 22.97
CA GLY A 444 -24.96 -32.62 22.51
C GLY A 444 -26.28 -32.82 23.27
N LYS A 445 -26.66 -31.89 24.17
CA LYS A 445 -27.97 -31.87 24.83
C LYS A 445 -28.80 -30.68 24.35
N LEU A 446 -30.11 -30.86 24.18
CA LEU A 446 -31.04 -29.74 24.04
C LEU A 446 -31.19 -28.99 25.38
N VAL A 447 -31.03 -27.67 25.34
CA VAL A 447 -31.24 -26.76 26.48
C VAL A 447 -31.95 -25.48 26.00
N PRO A 448 -32.74 -24.79 26.84
CA PRO A 448 -33.27 -23.48 26.48
C PRO A 448 -32.14 -22.47 26.21
N GLY A 449 -32.30 -21.63 25.19
CA GLY A 449 -31.39 -20.52 24.94
C GLY A 449 -31.90 -19.54 23.87
N VAL A 450 -31.41 -18.31 23.91
CA VAL A 450 -31.79 -17.24 22.98
C VAL A 450 -31.33 -17.59 21.56
N GLY A 451 -32.17 -17.32 20.56
CA GLY A 451 -31.81 -17.53 19.16
C GLY A 451 -31.83 -19.00 18.71
N GLY A 452 -32.32 -19.92 19.54
CA GLY A 452 -32.50 -21.33 19.15
C GLY A 452 -33.29 -21.46 17.85
N GLY A 453 -32.70 -22.15 16.86
CA GLY A 453 -33.27 -22.33 15.52
C GLY A 453 -32.45 -21.72 14.38
N VAL A 454 -31.63 -20.69 14.62
CA VAL A 454 -30.92 -19.94 13.55
C VAL A 454 -30.03 -20.85 12.67
N SER A 455 -29.45 -21.93 13.19
CA SER A 455 -28.71 -22.93 12.38
C SER A 455 -29.53 -23.50 11.19
N GLN A 456 -30.87 -23.49 11.26
CA GLN A 456 -31.71 -23.83 10.12
C GLN A 456 -31.69 -22.76 9.03
N PHE A 457 -31.72 -21.48 9.40
CA PHE A 457 -31.51 -20.38 8.45
C PHE A 457 -30.12 -20.50 7.83
N THR A 458 -29.07 -20.67 8.64
CA THR A 458 -27.69 -20.86 8.19
C THR A 458 -27.57 -22.01 7.19
N THR A 459 -28.17 -23.18 7.47
CA THR A 459 -28.19 -24.32 6.53
C THR A 459 -28.95 -24.02 5.24
N THR A 460 -30.04 -23.23 5.32
CA THR A 460 -30.82 -22.83 4.13
C THR A 460 -30.02 -21.88 3.24
N LEU A 461 -29.36 -20.88 3.84
CA LEU A 461 -28.46 -19.95 3.17
C LEU A 461 -27.23 -20.66 2.59
N PHE A 462 -26.57 -21.53 3.37
CA PHE A 462 -25.44 -22.36 2.91
C PHE A 462 -25.80 -23.13 1.65
N ASN A 463 -26.94 -23.82 1.63
CA ASN A 463 -27.36 -24.59 0.45
C ASN A 463 -27.67 -23.67 -0.75
N ALA A 464 -28.36 -22.54 -0.52
CA ALA A 464 -28.66 -21.58 -1.58
C ALA A 464 -27.37 -21.05 -2.24
N THR A 465 -26.36 -20.66 -1.46
CA THR A 465 -25.05 -20.20 -1.95
C THR A 465 -24.22 -21.33 -2.55
N TYR A 466 -24.27 -22.53 -1.96
CA TYR A 466 -23.59 -23.74 -2.45
C TYR A 466 -24.07 -24.08 -3.87
N TYR A 467 -25.38 -24.11 -4.12
CA TYR A 467 -25.97 -24.38 -5.44
C TYR A 467 -25.90 -23.20 -6.41
N ALA A 468 -25.64 -21.98 -5.93
CA ALA A 468 -25.22 -20.86 -6.78
C ALA A 468 -23.77 -21.01 -7.29
N GLY A 469 -23.00 -21.96 -6.75
CA GLY A 469 -21.60 -22.19 -7.11
C GLY A 469 -20.63 -21.21 -6.46
N LEU A 470 -21.04 -20.51 -5.40
CA LEU A 470 -20.20 -19.57 -4.68
C LEU A 470 -19.08 -20.29 -3.90
N GLU A 471 -18.01 -19.58 -3.62
CA GLU A 471 -16.87 -20.08 -2.85
C GLU A 471 -17.26 -20.21 -1.37
N ASP A 472 -17.14 -21.41 -0.83
CA ASP A 472 -17.31 -21.69 0.60
C ASP A 472 -16.02 -21.31 1.34
N VAL A 473 -16.12 -20.45 2.34
CA VAL A 473 -14.96 -19.89 3.08
C VAL A 473 -14.92 -20.44 4.50
N GLU A 474 -16.07 -20.54 5.16
CA GLU A 474 -16.22 -21.11 6.49
C GLU A 474 -17.62 -21.70 6.62
N HIS A 475 -17.71 -23.00 6.91
CA HIS A 475 -18.95 -23.63 7.35
C HIS A 475 -18.63 -24.71 8.39
N LYS A 476 -19.65 -25.13 9.14
CA LYS A 476 -19.52 -26.18 10.14
C LYS A 476 -20.78 -27.03 10.19
N PRO A 477 -20.77 -28.27 9.69
CA PRO A 477 -21.88 -29.18 9.87
C PRO A 477 -22.05 -29.53 11.37
N HIS A 478 -23.26 -29.90 11.78
CA HIS A 478 -23.54 -30.27 13.17
C HIS A 478 -22.84 -31.58 13.56
N SER A 479 -22.57 -31.80 14.85
CA SER A 479 -22.04 -33.10 15.31
C SER A 479 -23.05 -34.24 15.14
N PHE A 480 -24.36 -33.96 15.15
CA PHE A 480 -25.42 -34.95 14.93
C PHE A 480 -26.17 -34.70 13.62
N TYR A 481 -26.61 -35.78 12.97
CA TYR A 481 -27.33 -35.68 11.70
C TYR A 481 -28.81 -35.38 11.91
N PHE A 482 -29.29 -34.29 11.31
CA PHE A 482 -30.72 -33.98 11.26
C PHE A 482 -31.32 -34.33 9.91
N SER A 483 -32.28 -35.24 9.88
CA SER A 483 -32.97 -35.71 8.65
C SER A 483 -33.65 -34.62 7.81
N ARG A 484 -33.89 -33.45 8.40
CA ARG A 484 -34.42 -32.23 7.74
C ARG A 484 -33.38 -31.47 6.90
N TYR A 485 -32.10 -31.83 6.98
CA TYR A 485 -31.00 -31.25 6.22
C TYR A 485 -30.37 -32.32 5.29
N PRO A 486 -29.82 -31.94 4.13
CA PRO A 486 -28.97 -32.86 3.39
C PRO A 486 -27.67 -33.07 4.18
N ALA A 487 -27.20 -34.31 4.25
CA ALA A 487 -25.99 -34.66 4.99
C ALA A 487 -24.75 -33.97 4.39
N VAL A 488 -23.78 -33.63 5.24
CA VAL A 488 -22.48 -33.00 4.88
C VAL A 488 -22.61 -31.55 4.39
N ILE A 489 -23.58 -31.23 3.53
CA ILE A 489 -23.80 -29.89 2.95
C ILE A 489 -24.77 -29.07 3.82
N GLU A 490 -24.43 -28.89 5.08
CA GLU A 490 -25.19 -28.09 6.05
C GLU A 490 -24.25 -27.33 6.98
N SER A 491 -24.77 -26.27 7.62
CA SER A 491 -23.96 -25.45 8.52
C SER A 491 -24.77 -24.96 9.72
N THR A 492 -24.16 -25.07 10.88
CA THR A 492 -24.58 -24.43 12.13
C THR A 492 -23.85 -23.11 12.33
N ILE A 493 -24.22 -22.37 13.37
CA ILE A 493 -23.67 -21.05 13.71
C ILE A 493 -23.74 -20.82 15.22
N TYR A 494 -22.79 -20.07 15.77
CA TYR A 494 -22.75 -19.67 17.17
C TYR A 494 -21.97 -18.35 17.28
N TRP A 495 -22.57 -17.32 17.90
CA TRP A 495 -21.92 -16.02 18.02
C TRP A 495 -20.98 -15.99 19.23
N PRO A 496 -19.75 -15.45 19.12
CA PRO A 496 -19.09 -14.97 17.91
C PRO A 496 -18.28 -16.07 17.18
N ASP A 497 -18.00 -17.19 17.85
CA ASP A 497 -16.88 -18.10 17.53
C ASP A 497 -17.07 -19.00 16.30
N LEU A 498 -18.30 -19.21 15.85
CA LEU A 498 -18.61 -20.11 14.74
C LEU A 498 -19.52 -19.41 13.74
N ASP A 499 -19.03 -19.21 12.52
CA ASP A 499 -19.73 -18.46 11.48
C ASP A 499 -20.08 -19.33 10.26
N PHE A 500 -20.93 -18.79 9.41
CA PHE A 500 -21.00 -19.20 8.01
C PHE A 500 -20.52 -18.04 7.11
N LYS A 501 -19.48 -18.30 6.33
CA LYS A 501 -18.87 -17.34 5.39
C LYS A 501 -18.81 -17.94 3.99
N PHE A 502 -19.19 -17.13 3.01
CA PHE A 502 -19.01 -17.44 1.60
C PHE A 502 -18.46 -16.23 0.86
N ARG A 503 -17.73 -16.49 -0.23
CA ARG A 503 -17.17 -15.45 -1.08
C ARG A 503 -17.86 -15.44 -2.44
N ASN A 504 -18.22 -14.24 -2.88
CA ASN A 504 -18.69 -14.02 -4.23
C ASN A 504 -17.48 -14.05 -5.19
N ASN A 505 -17.12 -15.25 -5.63
CA ASN A 505 -16.06 -15.51 -6.61
C ASN A 505 -16.50 -15.25 -8.07
N THR A 506 -17.62 -14.55 -8.29
CA THR A 506 -18.17 -14.26 -9.62
C THR A 506 -17.89 -12.80 -10.03
N PRO A 507 -17.92 -12.45 -11.34
CA PRO A 507 -17.75 -11.07 -11.80
C PRO A 507 -19.03 -10.21 -11.63
N HIS A 508 -20.07 -10.72 -10.98
CA HIS A 508 -21.36 -10.06 -10.81
C HIS A 508 -21.70 -9.95 -9.32
N GLY A 509 -22.51 -8.98 -8.94
CA GLY A 509 -23.06 -8.93 -7.58
C GLY A 509 -23.96 -10.13 -7.30
N VAL A 510 -24.12 -10.42 -6.02
CA VAL A 510 -25.07 -11.39 -5.50
C VAL A 510 -26.05 -10.65 -4.60
N LEU A 511 -27.35 -10.83 -4.84
CA LEU A 511 -28.43 -10.42 -3.94
C LEU A 511 -28.98 -11.65 -3.22
N ILE A 512 -29.09 -11.57 -1.90
CA ILE A 512 -29.75 -12.57 -1.05
C ILE A 512 -31.21 -12.14 -0.86
N ASP A 513 -32.13 -12.99 -1.32
CA ASP A 513 -33.57 -12.78 -1.31
C ASP A 513 -34.21 -13.88 -0.45
N THR A 514 -34.90 -13.50 0.62
CA THR A 514 -35.47 -14.43 1.60
C THR A 514 -36.99 -14.38 1.56
N SER A 515 -37.64 -15.53 1.75
CA SER A 515 -39.10 -15.60 1.83
C SER A 515 -39.55 -16.75 2.70
N TYR A 516 -40.64 -16.58 3.43
CA TYR A 516 -41.17 -17.59 4.33
C TYR A 516 -42.69 -17.74 4.20
N THR A 517 -43.18 -18.91 4.60
CA THR A 517 -44.61 -19.23 4.70
C THR A 517 -44.95 -19.61 6.14
N SER A 518 -46.17 -20.09 6.41
CA SER A 518 -46.51 -20.72 7.69
C SER A 518 -45.70 -21.99 8.02
N SER A 519 -44.99 -22.57 7.05
CA SER A 519 -44.32 -23.88 7.17
C SER A 519 -42.92 -23.98 6.56
N THR A 520 -42.40 -22.92 5.92
CA THR A 520 -41.11 -22.96 5.20
C THR A 520 -40.33 -21.66 5.32
N ILE A 521 -39.00 -21.75 5.25
CA ILE A 521 -38.08 -20.66 4.92
C ILE A 521 -37.36 -21.00 3.62
N THR A 522 -37.24 -20.02 2.73
CA THR A 522 -36.56 -20.12 1.43
C THR A 522 -35.54 -19.00 1.33
N VAL A 523 -34.35 -19.34 0.84
CA VAL A 523 -33.33 -18.37 0.42
C VAL A 523 -33.09 -18.54 -1.07
N SER A 524 -33.13 -17.44 -1.80
CA SER A 524 -32.85 -17.34 -3.24
C SER A 524 -31.62 -16.47 -3.45
N ILE A 525 -30.76 -16.89 -4.38
CA ILE A 525 -29.58 -16.13 -4.80
C ILE A 525 -29.85 -15.55 -6.19
N TRP A 526 -29.77 -14.23 -6.30
CA TRP A 526 -29.92 -13.50 -7.56
C TRP A 526 -28.59 -12.93 -8.02
N SER A 527 -28.25 -13.10 -9.30
CA SER A 527 -27.00 -12.64 -9.91
C SER A 527 -27.14 -12.63 -11.46
N THR A 528 -26.06 -12.87 -12.21
CA THR A 528 -26.10 -13.30 -13.63
C THR A 528 -25.55 -14.72 -13.72
N LYS A 529 -26.19 -15.59 -14.49
CA LYS A 529 -25.83 -17.02 -14.56
C LYS A 529 -24.50 -17.24 -15.30
N ILE A 530 -23.49 -17.74 -14.59
CA ILE A 530 -22.16 -18.10 -15.16
C ILE A 530 -21.87 -19.61 -15.22
N TYR A 531 -22.70 -20.44 -14.56
CA TYR A 531 -22.59 -21.90 -14.51
C TYR A 531 -23.79 -22.55 -15.19
N GLY A 532 -23.56 -23.68 -15.87
CA GLY A 532 -24.62 -24.48 -16.51
C GLY A 532 -25.47 -25.21 -15.47
N SER A 533 -24.81 -25.92 -14.54
CA SER A 533 -25.45 -26.53 -13.37
C SER A 533 -24.47 -26.73 -12.22
N VAL A 534 -25.00 -26.76 -10.99
CA VAL A 534 -24.30 -27.21 -9.79
C VAL A 534 -25.10 -28.37 -9.21
N LYS A 535 -24.45 -29.51 -8.95
CA LYS A 535 -25.09 -30.73 -8.41
C LYS A 535 -24.27 -31.32 -7.27
N THR A 536 -24.91 -32.16 -6.47
CA THR A 536 -24.26 -32.93 -5.40
C THR A 536 -24.36 -34.42 -5.69
N GLU A 537 -23.22 -35.10 -5.69
CA GLU A 537 -23.13 -36.57 -5.69
C GLU A 537 -22.72 -37.02 -4.27
N TYR A 538 -23.33 -38.07 -3.73
CA TYR A 538 -22.99 -38.58 -2.40
C TYR A 538 -22.27 -39.92 -2.47
N SER A 539 -21.32 -40.15 -1.56
CA SER A 539 -20.87 -41.51 -1.27
C SER A 539 -21.96 -42.30 -0.54
N PRO A 540 -21.87 -43.64 -0.51
CA PRO A 540 -22.51 -44.43 0.54
C PRO A 540 -22.13 -43.90 1.93
N ARG A 541 -23.03 -44.08 2.90
CA ARG A 541 -22.70 -43.89 4.31
C ARG A 541 -21.77 -45.00 4.79
N ARG A 542 -20.86 -44.66 5.68
CA ARG A 542 -19.78 -45.50 6.19
C ARG A 542 -19.56 -45.24 7.68
N ASP A 543 -18.79 -46.11 8.33
CA ASP A 543 -18.38 -45.94 9.74
C ASP A 543 -19.57 -45.71 10.70
N ILE A 544 -20.65 -46.48 10.50
CA ILE A 544 -21.95 -46.32 11.17
C ILE A 544 -21.85 -46.67 12.65
N THR A 545 -22.36 -45.80 13.52
CA THR A 545 -22.40 -45.98 14.98
C THR A 545 -23.83 -45.95 15.51
N GLN A 546 -24.14 -46.81 16.48
CA GLN A 546 -25.46 -46.89 17.10
C GLN A 546 -25.59 -45.93 18.29
N PRO A 547 -26.76 -45.33 18.53
CA PRO A 547 -27.00 -44.46 19.67
C PRO A 547 -27.01 -45.27 20.98
N LYS A 548 -26.44 -44.69 22.05
CA LYS A 548 -26.59 -45.22 23.41
C LYS A 548 -27.90 -44.73 24.01
N THR A 549 -28.58 -45.56 24.80
CA THR A 549 -29.69 -45.10 25.65
C THR A 549 -29.12 -44.49 26.93
N ILE A 550 -29.64 -43.34 27.35
CA ILE A 550 -29.28 -42.67 28.59
C ILE A 550 -30.57 -42.30 29.32
N TYR A 551 -30.69 -42.75 30.57
CA TYR A 551 -31.81 -42.42 31.44
C TYR A 551 -31.53 -41.11 32.19
N LEU A 552 -32.47 -40.17 32.07
CA LEU A 552 -32.42 -38.88 32.73
C LEU A 552 -33.44 -38.83 33.86
N LYS A 553 -33.07 -38.20 34.99
CA LYS A 553 -34.00 -37.95 36.10
C LYS A 553 -35.18 -37.11 35.60
N PRO A 554 -36.44 -37.49 35.87
CA PRO A 554 -37.60 -36.67 35.55
C PRO A 554 -37.50 -35.26 36.16
N GLY A 555 -37.84 -34.24 35.37
CA GLY A 555 -37.75 -32.84 35.77
C GLY A 555 -37.78 -31.88 34.56
N PRO A 556 -37.77 -30.56 34.79
CA PRO A 556 -37.85 -29.56 33.71
C PRO A 556 -36.65 -29.60 32.75
N ASP A 557 -35.48 -30.05 33.22
CA ASP A 557 -34.28 -30.23 32.39
C ASP A 557 -34.25 -31.56 31.63
N CYS A 558 -35.31 -32.38 31.73
CA CYS A 558 -35.43 -33.66 31.06
C CYS A 558 -36.14 -33.49 29.72
N ILE A 559 -35.37 -33.45 28.63
CA ILE A 559 -35.89 -33.42 27.26
C ILE A 559 -35.59 -34.78 26.64
N GLU A 560 -36.64 -35.51 26.28
CA GLU A 560 -36.51 -36.80 25.60
C GLU A 560 -35.95 -36.63 24.18
N ALA A 561 -35.15 -37.60 23.75
CA ALA A 561 -34.64 -37.69 22.39
C ALA A 561 -34.71 -39.13 21.91
N ALA A 562 -35.19 -39.35 20.70
CA ALA A 562 -35.25 -40.69 20.11
C ALA A 562 -33.85 -41.31 19.85
N GLY A 563 -32.82 -40.47 19.80
CA GLY A 563 -31.48 -40.81 19.35
C GLY A 563 -31.38 -40.95 17.83
N SER A 564 -30.17 -40.89 17.30
CA SER A 564 -29.91 -41.04 15.87
C SER A 564 -28.58 -41.74 15.61
N VAL A 565 -28.49 -42.49 14.50
CA VAL A 565 -27.25 -43.21 14.13
C VAL A 565 -26.19 -42.23 13.62
N GLY A 566 -24.97 -42.40 14.09
CA GLY A 566 -23.81 -41.69 13.56
C GLY A 566 -23.29 -42.38 12.29
N PHE A 567 -22.61 -41.64 11.44
CA PHE A 567 -22.00 -42.12 10.19
C PHE A 567 -21.04 -41.08 9.62
N ALA A 568 -20.06 -41.53 8.85
CA ALA A 568 -19.30 -40.69 7.93
C ALA A 568 -19.92 -40.73 6.52
N GLN A 569 -19.87 -39.62 5.80
CA GLN A 569 -20.31 -39.50 4.41
C GLN A 569 -19.52 -38.42 3.67
N ASP A 570 -19.30 -38.63 2.38
CA ASP A 570 -18.74 -37.65 1.46
C ASP A 570 -19.84 -37.08 0.56
N ALA A 571 -19.75 -35.79 0.27
CA ALA A 571 -20.55 -35.10 -0.73
C ALA A 571 -19.62 -34.42 -1.75
N TYR A 572 -19.93 -34.52 -3.04
CA TYR A 572 -19.13 -33.95 -4.11
C TYR A 572 -19.93 -32.89 -4.85
N ARG A 573 -19.51 -31.62 -4.77
CA ARG A 573 -20.08 -30.53 -5.58
C ARG A 573 -19.51 -30.61 -6.98
N VAL A 574 -20.35 -30.90 -7.96
CA VAL A 574 -19.99 -30.95 -9.38
C VAL A 574 -20.53 -29.69 -10.06
N ILE A 575 -19.62 -28.82 -10.51
CA ILE A 575 -19.94 -27.58 -11.21
C ILE A 575 -19.67 -27.77 -12.70
N THR A 576 -20.69 -27.55 -13.53
CA THR A 576 -20.56 -27.57 -14.99
C THR A 576 -20.69 -26.19 -15.60
N LYS A 577 -19.97 -25.97 -16.69
CA LYS A 577 -20.08 -24.79 -17.57
C LYS A 577 -19.91 -25.25 -19.01
N ASP A 578 -20.76 -24.76 -19.91
CA ASP A 578 -20.74 -25.08 -21.34
C ASP A 578 -20.69 -26.60 -21.63
N GLY A 579 -21.49 -27.36 -20.86
CA GLY A 579 -21.58 -28.82 -20.94
C GLY A 579 -20.43 -29.62 -20.30
N ARG A 580 -19.35 -28.97 -19.85
CA ARG A 580 -18.17 -29.62 -19.26
C ARG A 580 -18.14 -29.44 -17.74
N VAL A 581 -17.61 -30.43 -17.01
CA VAL A 581 -17.27 -30.28 -15.58
C VAL A 581 -16.05 -29.37 -15.49
N ILE A 582 -16.17 -28.25 -14.77
CA ILE A 582 -15.08 -27.29 -14.55
C ILE A 582 -14.50 -27.34 -13.13
N LYS A 583 -15.27 -27.85 -12.16
CA LYS A 583 -14.84 -28.02 -10.77
C LYS A 583 -15.56 -29.23 -10.16
N ARG A 584 -14.82 -30.02 -9.37
CA ARG A 584 -15.37 -31.08 -8.52
C ARG A 584 -14.75 -30.94 -7.13
N GLU A 585 -15.54 -30.49 -6.16
CA GLU A 585 -15.08 -30.27 -4.78
C GLU A 585 -15.58 -31.39 -3.88
N LYS A 586 -14.76 -31.85 -2.94
CA LYS A 586 -15.13 -32.86 -1.95
C LYS A 586 -15.38 -32.23 -0.59
N PHE A 587 -16.54 -32.47 -0.04
CA PHE A 587 -16.92 -32.23 1.34
C PHE A 587 -16.97 -33.57 2.06
N SER A 588 -16.46 -33.65 3.29
CA SER A 588 -16.41 -34.88 4.08
C SER A 588 -16.81 -34.56 5.52
N TRP A 589 -17.76 -35.31 6.08
CA TRP A 589 -18.17 -35.12 7.46
C TRP A 589 -18.46 -36.44 8.17
N ARG A 590 -18.27 -36.45 9.49
CA ARG A 590 -18.65 -37.55 10.38
C ARG A 590 -19.63 -37.03 11.43
N TYR A 591 -20.84 -37.55 11.37
CA TYR A 591 -21.84 -37.38 12.41
C TYR A 591 -21.63 -38.44 13.49
N ASP A 592 -21.67 -38.00 14.75
CA ASP A 592 -21.74 -38.88 15.91
C ASP A 592 -23.16 -39.43 16.08
N ALA A 593 -23.28 -40.51 16.86
CA ALA A 593 -24.58 -41.04 17.24
C ALA A 593 -25.16 -40.23 18.39
N GLU A 594 -26.32 -39.61 18.17
CA GLU A 594 -27.04 -38.85 19.19
C GLU A 594 -27.66 -39.83 20.20
N PRO A 595 -27.39 -39.71 21.51
CA PRO A 595 -27.98 -40.60 22.51
C PRO A 595 -29.50 -40.55 22.52
N ARG A 596 -30.12 -41.70 22.78
CA ARG A 596 -31.54 -41.78 23.09
C ARG A 596 -31.74 -41.40 24.56
N PHE A 597 -32.30 -40.22 24.82
CA PHE A 597 -32.64 -39.77 26.17
C PHE A 597 -34.06 -40.20 26.53
N ILE A 598 -34.21 -40.90 27.66
CA ILE A 598 -35.49 -41.33 28.22
C ILE A 598 -35.68 -40.67 29.58
N CYS A 599 -36.85 -40.05 29.82
CA CYS A 599 -37.16 -39.41 31.09
C CYS A 599 -37.77 -40.43 32.07
N GLY A 600 -36.93 -41.10 32.84
CA GLY A 600 -37.35 -42.18 33.74
C GLY A 600 -36.19 -42.84 34.48
N ALA A 601 -36.52 -43.81 35.34
CA ALA A 601 -35.51 -44.68 35.93
C ALA A 601 -34.93 -45.64 34.89
N GLU A 602 -33.64 -45.97 35.03
CA GLU A 602 -33.03 -47.06 34.29
C GLU A 602 -33.69 -48.39 34.70
N PRO A 603 -34.14 -49.24 33.76
CA PRO A 603 -34.68 -50.55 34.06
C PRO A 603 -33.64 -51.41 34.79
N SER A 604 -34.04 -51.96 35.94
CA SER A 604 -33.26 -52.85 36.80
C SER A 604 -33.05 -54.23 36.20
#